data_AF-A0A3D0UR71-F1
#
_entry.id   AF-A0A3D0UR71-F1
#
_cell.length_a   1.000
_cell.length_b   1.000
_cell.length_c   1.000
_cell.angle_alpha   90.00
_cell.angle_beta   90.00
_cell.angle_gamma   90.00
#
_symmetry.space_group_name_H-M   'P 1'
#
loop_
_entity.id
_entity.type
_entity.pdbx_description
1 polymer ?
#
loop_
_entity_poly.entity_id
_entity_poly.type
_entity_poly.pdbx_seq_one_letter_code
_entity_poly.pdbx_strand_id
1 'polypeptide(L)' 'MTAVYCPDGVASGEIVNYLLEEHDIKIAGGLGHELKDRLIRIGHMGATVGEEDIDAVLDGLAGFLHRR' A
#
# COMPACT_ATOMS: atom_id res chain seq x y z
N MET A 1 -4.44 2.32 -11.71
CA MET A 1 -4.64 2.40 -10.24
C MET A 1 -5.36 1.15 -9.79
N THR A 2 -4.90 0.54 -8.69
CA THR A 2 -5.47 -0.68 -8.08
C THR A 2 -5.89 -0.39 -6.65
N ALA A 3 -7.00 -0.98 -6.19
CA ALA A 3 -7.43 -0.94 -4.80
C ALA A 3 -7.44 -2.37 -4.22
N VAL A 4 -6.95 -2.54 -3.01
CA VAL A 4 -6.78 -3.85 -2.36
C VAL A 4 -7.30 -3.77 -0.93
N TYR A 5 -8.09 -4.75 -0.49
CA TYR A 5 -8.53 -4.85 0.90
C TYR A 5 -7.35 -5.13 1.82
N CYS A 6 -7.34 -4.48 2.99
CA CYS A 6 -6.40 -4.81 4.04
C CYS A 6 -6.71 -6.18 4.62
N PRO A 7 -5.70 -6.91 5.12
CA PRO A 7 -5.93 -8.11 5.93
C PRO A 7 -6.78 -7.81 7.16
N ASP A 8 -7.43 -8.85 7.69
CA ASP A 8 -8.23 -8.72 8.90
C ASP A 8 -7.41 -8.17 10.07
N GLY A 9 -7.96 -7.17 10.76
CA GLY A 9 -7.29 -6.52 11.89
C GLY A 9 -6.15 -5.56 11.50
N VAL A 10 -5.94 -5.30 10.20
CA VAL A 10 -4.95 -4.32 9.72
C VAL A 10 -5.66 -3.08 9.21
N ALA A 11 -5.41 -1.93 9.82
CA ALA A 11 -5.89 -0.65 9.30
C ALA A 11 -5.01 -0.19 8.13
N SER A 12 -5.61 0.41 7.10
CA SER A 12 -4.88 0.89 5.91
C SER A 12 -3.68 1.78 6.25
N GLY A 13 -3.79 2.60 7.29
CA GLY A 13 -2.73 3.49 7.74
C GLY A 13 -1.45 2.76 8.18
N GLU A 14 -1.58 1.53 8.70
CA GLU A 14 -0.43 0.73 9.13
C GLU A 14 0.44 0.33 7.95
N ILE A 15 -0.20 -0.14 6.85
CA ILE A 15 0.50 -0.50 5.62
C ILE A 15 1.09 0.74 4.95
N VAL A 16 0.32 1.83 4.88
CA VAL A 16 0.74 3.10 4.26
C VAL A 16 1.98 3.66 4.97
N ASN A 17 1.96 3.70 6.30
CA ASN A 17 3.08 4.23 7.08
C ASN A 17 4.30 3.30 6.98
N TYR A 18 4.11 1.98 7.04
CA TYR A 18 5.20 1.02 6.90
C TYR A 18 5.93 1.17 5.56
N LEU A 19 5.20 1.20 4.45
CA LEU A 19 5.81 1.35 3.12
C LEU A 19 6.54 2.69 2.97
N LEU A 20 5.99 3.76 3.54
CA LEU A 20 6.62 5.07 3.50
C LEU A 20 7.90 5.13 4.35
N GLU A 21 7.83 4.66 5.60
CA GLU A 21 8.91 4.80 6.58
C GLU A 21 10.06 3.83 6.32
N GLU A 22 9.76 2.59 5.91
CA GLU A 22 10.77 1.53 5.78
C GLU A 22 11.30 1.37 4.35
N HIS A 23 10.55 1.82 3.35
CA HIS A 23 10.88 1.59 1.93
C HIS A 23 10.85 2.87 1.08
N ASP A 24 10.52 4.04 1.65
CA ASP A 24 10.33 5.31 0.92
C ASP A 24 9.27 5.21 -0.20
N ILE A 25 8.29 4.32 -0.02
CA ILE A 25 7.23 4.05 -1.00
C ILE A 25 5.92 4.70 -0.52
N LYS A 26 5.43 5.66 -1.30
CA LYS A 26 4.17 6.34 -1.00
C LYS A 26 2.99 5.72 -1.75
N ILE A 27 2.08 5.11 -1.00
CA ILE A 27 0.75 4.69 -1.47
C ILE A 27 -0.36 5.45 -0.71
N ALA A 28 -1.62 5.20 -1.04
CA ALA A 28 -2.75 5.85 -0.38
C ALA A 28 -3.65 4.85 0.36
N GLY A 29 -4.28 5.30 1.44
CA GLY A 29 -5.40 4.58 2.05
C GLY A 29 -6.71 4.75 1.26
N GLY A 30 -7.76 4.10 1.76
CA GLY A 30 -9.12 4.26 1.27
C GLY A 30 -9.67 5.67 1.51
N LEU A 31 -10.79 5.97 0.86
CA LEU A 31 -11.46 7.27 0.95
C LEU A 31 -12.90 7.10 1.41
N GLY A 32 -13.41 8.11 2.13
CA GLY A 32 -14.75 8.07 2.70
C GLY A 32 -14.83 7.24 3.98
N HIS A 33 -15.93 7.42 4.70
CA HIS A 33 -16.13 6.83 6.04
C HIS A 33 -16.02 5.29 6.02
N GLU A 34 -16.55 4.65 4.99
CA GLU A 34 -16.63 3.19 4.95
C GLU A 34 -15.35 2.50 4.52
N LEU A 35 -14.47 3.16 3.75
CA LEU A 35 -13.33 2.50 3.10
C LEU A 35 -11.97 2.94 3.64
N LYS A 36 -11.90 4.07 4.36
CA LYS A 36 -10.65 4.68 4.85
C LYS A 36 -9.69 3.67 5.47
N ASP A 37 -10.20 2.82 6.37
CA ASP A 37 -9.38 1.88 7.14
C ASP A 37 -9.44 0.44 6.63
N ARG A 38 -10.11 0.19 5.49
CA ARG A 38 -10.35 -1.16 4.94
C ARG A 38 -9.57 -1.49 3.68
N LEU A 39 -9.07 -0.49 2.97
CA LEU A 39 -8.35 -0.70 1.72
C LEU A 39 -7.19 0.26 1.55
N ILE A 40 -6.22 -0.19 0.77
CA ILE A 40 -5.14 0.63 0.22
C ILE A 40 -5.33 0.80 -1.28
N ARG A 41 -4.71 1.84 -1.85
CA ARG A 41 -4.73 2.17 -3.26
C ARG A 41 -3.31 2.39 -3.76
N ILE A 42 -2.96 1.70 -4.84
CA ILE A 42 -1.65 1.73 -5.47
C ILE A 42 -1.80 2.43 -6.82
N GLY A 43 -1.09 3.55 -6.96
CA GLY A 43 -1.18 4.43 -8.13
C GLY A 43 -0.12 4.09 -9.17
N HIS A 44 -0.53 3.42 -10.24
CA HIS A 44 0.35 3.11 -11.39
C HIS A 44 0.31 4.23 -12.43
N MET A 45 0.52 5.48 -12.01
CA MET A 45 0.31 6.69 -12.83
C MET A 45 1.57 7.56 -12.85
N GLY A 46 1.96 8.02 -14.03
CA GLY A 46 3.12 8.88 -14.22
C GLY A 46 4.08 8.29 -15.25
N ALA A 47 4.81 9.16 -15.96
CA ALA A 47 5.73 8.73 -17.01
C ALA A 47 6.97 7.98 -16.47
N THR A 48 7.22 8.06 -15.17
CA THR A 48 8.36 7.45 -14.48
C THR A 48 8.02 6.15 -13.77
N VAL A 49 6.74 5.73 -13.75
CA VAL A 49 6.31 4.51 -13.06
C VAL A 49 6.43 3.31 -14.01
N GLY A 50 7.19 2.29 -13.61
CA GLY A 50 7.45 1.07 -14.36
C GLY A 50 7.24 -0.21 -13.54
N GLU A 51 7.62 -1.36 -14.11
CA GLU A 51 7.48 -2.67 -13.47
C GLU A 51 8.28 -2.77 -12.16
N GLU A 52 9.49 -2.21 -12.12
CA GLU A 52 10.35 -2.20 -10.93
C GLU A 52 9.68 -1.51 -9.72
N ASP A 53 8.91 -0.45 -9.96
CA ASP A 53 8.14 0.22 -8.89
C ASP A 53 7.02 -0.67 -8.35
N ILE A 54 6.41 -1.48 -9.23
CA ILE A 54 5.36 -2.43 -8.84
C ILE A 54 5.96 -3.56 -8.02
N ASP A 55 7.09 -4.11 -8.45
CA ASP A 55 7.81 -5.15 -7.74
C ASP A 55 8.25 -4.67 -6.36
N ALA A 56 8.78 -3.44 -6.26
CA ALA A 56 9.14 -2.83 -4.98
C ALA A 56 7.94 -2.70 -4.01
N VAL A 57 6.75 -2.32 -4.53
CA VAL A 57 5.53 -2.30 -3.72
C VAL A 57 5.12 -3.70 -3.27
N LEU A 58 5.19 -4.69 -4.15
CA LEU A 58 4.85 -6.08 -3.81
C LEU A 58 5.79 -6.66 -2.75
N ASP A 59 7.10 -6.43 -2.89
CA ASP A 59 8.11 -6.86 -1.93
C ASP A 59 7.93 -6.18 -0.57
N GLY A 60 7.65 -4.87 -0.56
CA GLY A 60 7.32 -4.14 0.67
C GLY A 60 6.07 -4.70 1.35
N LEU A 61 5.01 -4.99 0.60
CA LEU A 61 3.78 -5.59 1.13
C LEU A 61 4.04 -7.01 1.69
N ALA A 62 4.83 -7.83 0.99
CA ALA A 62 5.23 -9.14 1.49
C ALA A 62 6.05 -9.01 2.79
N GLY A 63 6.97 -8.05 2.84
CA GLY A 63 7.75 -7.74 4.05
C GLY A 63 6.88 -7.34 5.25
N PHE A 64 5.86 -6.51 5.03
CA PHE A 64 4.88 -6.16 6.07
C PHE A 64 4.17 -7.40 6.61
N LEU A 65 3.67 -8.26 5.72
CA LEU A 65 2.91 -9.46 6.11
C LEU A 65 3.75 -10.46 6.89
N HIS A 66 5.04 -10.64 6.57
CA HIS A 66 5.93 -11.55 7.29
C HIS A 66 6.33 -11.05 8.69
N ARG A 67 6.18 -9.75 8.99
CA ARG A 67 6.46 -9.18 10.33
C ARG A 67 5.29 -9.35 11.30
N ARG A 68 4.13 -9.85 10.84
CA ARG A 68 2.91 -10.03 11.64
C ARG A 68 2.65 -11.47 12.06
#